data_AF-A8PVC5-F1
#
_entry.id   AF-A8PVC5-F1
#
_cell.length_a   1.000
_cell.length_b   1.000
_cell.length_c   1.000
_cell.angle_alpha   90.00
_cell.angle_beta   90.00
_cell.angle_gamma   90.00
#
_symmetry.space_group_name_H-M   'P 1'
#
loop_
_entity.id
_entity.type
_entity.pdbx_description
1 polymer ?
#
loop_
_entity_poly.entity_id
_entity_poly.type
_entity_poly.pdbx_seq_one_letter_code
_entity_poly.pdbx_strand_id
1 'polypeptide(L)'
;MFLPTYFARTAARSVTLARFASTSARRVAPPPRDNIATPKAFLEAISKPRRDLANNSTCVSAVGEDWDAMFALNSEKLKGAGVPVKDRKYILWSLEKYRQGERPADFAYDVKKPKKVRGWGPRVQKGIRVRGMLRHGEKKL
;
A
#
# COMPACT_ATOMS: atom_id res chain seq x y z
N MET A 1 4.14 -63.09 24.51
CA MET A 1 2.97 -62.23 24.74
C MET A 1 3.46 -60.80 24.95
N PHE A 2 3.24 -59.90 24.00
CA PHE A 2 3.40 -58.45 24.19
C PHE A 2 2.43 -57.75 23.23
N LEU A 3 1.49 -56.96 23.76
CA LEU A 3 0.57 -56.12 22.99
C LEU A 3 1.02 -54.66 23.09
N PRO A 4 1.11 -53.89 21.99
CA PRO A 4 1.36 -52.46 22.07
C PRO A 4 0.06 -51.70 22.34
N THR A 5 0.05 -50.92 23.42
CA THR A 5 -1.02 -49.96 23.72
C THR A 5 -0.75 -48.66 22.94
N TYR A 6 -1.58 -48.36 21.95
CA TYR A 6 -1.53 -47.08 21.23
C TYR A 6 -2.33 -46.02 22.00
N PHE A 7 -1.65 -44.99 22.50
CA PHE A 7 -2.29 -43.79 23.04
C PHE A 7 -2.75 -42.90 21.88
N ALA A 8 -4.07 -42.81 21.65
CA ALA A 8 -4.64 -41.84 20.72
C ALA A 8 -4.68 -40.45 21.37
N ARG A 9 -3.86 -39.52 20.89
CA ARG A 9 -3.84 -38.13 21.33
C ARG A 9 -4.88 -37.33 20.54
N THR A 10 -6.07 -37.13 21.09
CA THR A 10 -7.09 -36.24 20.52
C THR A 10 -6.72 -34.79 20.79
N ALA A 11 -6.33 -34.06 19.74
CA ALA A 11 -6.12 -32.62 19.82
C ALA A 11 -7.47 -31.89 19.66
N ALA A 12 -7.96 -31.27 20.75
CA ALA A 12 -9.11 -30.39 20.68
C ALA A 12 -8.75 -29.13 19.89
N ARG A 13 -9.39 -28.92 18.74
CA ARG A 13 -9.26 -27.68 17.95
C ARG A 13 -10.06 -26.57 18.63
N SER A 14 -9.37 -25.61 19.25
CA SER A 14 -10.01 -24.37 19.71
C SER A 14 -10.44 -23.54 18.51
N VAL A 15 -11.74 -23.44 18.26
CA VAL A 15 -12.29 -22.53 17.25
C VAL A 15 -12.23 -21.12 17.83
N THR A 16 -11.12 -20.41 17.61
CA THR A 16 -11.06 -18.96 17.85
C THR A 16 -11.96 -18.29 16.82
N LEU A 17 -13.21 -18.05 17.20
CA LEU A 17 -14.12 -17.21 16.43
C LEU A 17 -13.57 -15.77 16.47
N ALA A 18 -12.95 -15.34 15.36
CA ALA A 18 -12.48 -13.97 15.23
C ALA A 18 -13.69 -13.02 15.31
N ARG A 19 -13.74 -12.20 16.37
CA ARG A 19 -14.74 -11.13 16.49
C ARG A 19 -14.42 -10.06 15.45
N PHE A 20 -15.27 -9.94 14.43
CA PHE A 20 -15.26 -8.74 13.57
C PHE A 20 -15.83 -7.58 14.38
N ALA A 21 -14.96 -6.65 14.80
CA ALA A 21 -15.40 -5.41 15.43
C ALA A 21 -16.05 -4.51 14.35
N SER A 22 -17.37 -4.54 14.27
CA SER A 22 -18.18 -3.63 13.46
C SER A 22 -18.36 -2.29 14.20
N THR A 23 -17.28 -1.55 14.40
CA THR A 23 -17.41 -0.13 14.81
C THR A 23 -17.78 0.70 13.57
N SER A 24 -19.05 0.62 13.19
CA SER A 24 -19.71 1.57 12.29
C SER A 24 -19.97 2.91 13.01
N ALA A 25 -18.93 3.47 13.63
CA ALA A 25 -18.96 4.90 13.92
C ALA A 25 -19.05 5.59 12.56
N ARG A 26 -20.07 6.44 12.34
CA ARG A 26 -20.16 7.28 11.15
C ARG A 26 -18.84 8.05 11.06
N ARG A 27 -17.96 7.63 10.16
CA ARG A 27 -16.66 8.28 9.99
C ARG A 27 -16.93 9.62 9.32
N VAL A 28 -17.08 10.66 10.12
CA VAL A 28 -17.19 12.04 9.65
C VAL A 28 -16.02 12.31 8.70
N ALA A 29 -16.31 12.92 7.56
CA ALA A 29 -15.26 13.30 6.63
C ALA A 29 -14.40 14.37 7.33
N PRO A 30 -13.06 14.21 7.29
CA PRO A 30 -12.18 15.26 7.80
C PRO A 30 -12.36 16.51 6.93
N PRO A 31 -12.29 17.73 7.52
CA PRO A 31 -12.35 18.94 6.73
C PRO A 31 -11.18 18.97 5.72
N PRO A 32 -11.36 19.60 4.55
CA PRO A 32 -10.26 19.84 3.61
C PRO A 32 -9.16 20.66 4.28
N ARG A 33 -7.91 20.29 4.03
CA ARG A 33 -6.69 20.86 4.63
C ARG A 33 -5.73 21.25 3.52
N ASP A 34 -4.90 22.25 3.84
CA ASP A 34 -3.91 22.80 2.90
C ASP A 34 -4.58 23.20 1.56
N ASN A 35 -3.92 22.99 0.43
CA ASN A 35 -4.44 23.33 -0.90
C ASN A 35 -5.29 22.20 -1.53
N ILE A 36 -5.83 21.28 -0.72
CA ILE A 36 -6.57 20.11 -1.17
C ILE A 36 -8.04 20.25 -0.77
N ALA A 37 -8.77 21.06 -1.53
CA ALA A 37 -10.19 21.30 -1.31
C ALA A 37 -11.09 20.35 -2.12
N THR A 38 -10.60 19.82 -3.23
CA THR A 38 -11.39 18.99 -4.14
C THR A 38 -10.89 17.54 -4.16
N PRO A 39 -11.78 16.54 -4.38
CA PRO A 39 -11.37 15.15 -4.52
C PRO A 39 -10.35 14.94 -5.66
N LYS A 40 -10.47 15.71 -6.74
CA LYS A 40 -9.50 15.72 -7.83
C LYS A 40 -8.11 16.19 -7.37
N ALA A 41 -8.03 17.30 -6.64
CA ALA A 41 -6.77 17.76 -6.06
C ALA A 41 -6.17 16.73 -5.10
N PHE A 42 -7.01 15.98 -4.37
CA PHE A 42 -6.54 14.89 -3.52
C PHE A 42 -5.92 13.76 -4.34
N LEU A 43 -6.59 13.32 -5.41
CA LEU A 43 -6.07 12.31 -6.33
C LEU A 43 -4.75 12.73 -6.98
N GLU A 44 -4.64 13.99 -7.39
CA GLU A 44 -3.40 14.57 -7.92
C GLU A 44 -2.28 14.54 -6.87
N ALA A 45 -2.57 14.94 -5.63
CA ALA A 45 -1.58 14.95 -4.55
C ALA A 45 -1.03 13.55 -4.21
N ILE A 46 -1.87 12.51 -4.29
CA ILE A 46 -1.46 11.12 -4.02
C ILE A 46 -0.90 10.40 -5.26
N SER A 47 -1.06 10.99 -6.45
CA SER A 47 -0.57 10.42 -7.71
C SER A 47 0.96 10.44 -7.76
N LYS A 48 1.55 9.37 -8.32
CA LYS A 48 3.00 9.21 -8.46
C LYS A 48 3.30 8.51 -9.78
N PRO A 49 4.52 8.58 -10.34
CA PRO A 49 4.84 7.97 -11.64
C PRO A 49 4.52 6.47 -11.77
N ARG A 50 4.47 5.74 -10.65
CA ARG A 50 4.09 4.31 -10.63
C ARG A 50 2.58 4.07 -10.57
N ARG A 51 1.81 5.05 -10.08
CA ARG A 51 0.36 5.00 -9.88
C ARG A 51 -0.25 6.31 -10.35
N ASP A 52 -0.63 6.31 -11.61
CA ASP A 52 -1.18 7.50 -12.25
C ASP A 52 -2.71 7.53 -12.04
N LEU A 53 -3.13 8.09 -10.91
CA LEU A 53 -4.53 8.11 -10.47
C LEU A 53 -5.29 9.30 -11.06
N ALA A 54 -4.61 10.43 -11.26
CA ALA A 54 -5.19 11.66 -11.78
C ALA A 54 -5.55 11.55 -13.27
N ASN A 55 -4.71 10.86 -14.06
CA ASN A 55 -4.96 10.64 -15.49
C ASN A 55 -5.91 9.45 -15.75
N ASN A 56 -6.15 8.60 -14.76
CA ASN A 56 -7.04 7.45 -14.91
C ASN A 56 -8.50 7.87 -14.72
N SER A 57 -9.21 8.01 -15.84
CA SER A 57 -10.64 8.40 -15.87
C SER A 57 -11.52 7.53 -14.98
N THR A 58 -11.25 6.22 -14.87
CA THR A 58 -12.04 5.33 -14.00
C THR A 58 -11.89 5.68 -12.52
N CYS A 59 -10.69 6.09 -12.09
CA CYS A 59 -10.43 6.48 -10.71
C CYS A 59 -11.05 7.84 -10.38
N VAL A 60 -10.93 8.80 -11.31
CA VAL A 60 -11.52 10.13 -11.17
C VAL A 60 -13.05 10.05 -11.09
N SER A 61 -13.68 9.32 -12.01
CA SER A 61 -15.14 9.14 -12.02
C SER A 61 -15.65 8.36 -10.80
N ALA A 62 -14.88 7.38 -10.30
CA ALA A 62 -15.27 6.61 -9.12
C ALA A 62 -15.22 7.43 -7.81
N VAL A 63 -14.36 8.44 -7.76
CA VAL A 63 -14.20 9.32 -6.59
C VAL A 63 -15.21 10.46 -6.61
N GLY A 64 -15.56 10.97 -7.78
CA GLY A 64 -16.54 12.04 -7.94
C GLY A 64 -15.99 13.42 -7.56
N GLU A 65 -16.91 14.39 -7.39
CA GLU A 65 -16.58 15.79 -7.13
C GLU A 65 -16.83 16.21 -5.67
N ASP A 66 -17.67 15.45 -4.96
CA ASP A 66 -18.04 15.74 -3.59
C ASP A 66 -17.04 15.17 -2.57
N TRP A 67 -16.64 16.02 -1.62
CA TRP A 67 -15.64 15.69 -0.60
C TRP A 67 -16.16 14.65 0.38
N ASP A 68 -17.40 14.81 0.85
CA ASP A 68 -17.99 13.90 1.82
C ASP A 68 -18.27 12.52 1.21
N ALA A 69 -18.77 12.50 -0.02
CA ALA A 69 -18.96 11.27 -0.80
C ALA A 69 -17.66 10.49 -0.99
N MET A 70 -16.53 11.17 -1.25
CA MET A 70 -15.22 10.53 -1.39
C MET A 70 -14.82 9.76 -0.12
N PHE A 71 -15.01 10.36 1.07
CA PHE A 71 -14.69 9.71 2.34
C PHE A 71 -15.69 8.61 2.75
N ALA A 72 -16.86 8.55 2.11
CA ALA A 72 -17.86 7.50 2.27
C ALA A 72 -17.72 6.34 1.25
N LEU A 73 -16.64 6.33 0.46
CA LEU A 73 -16.34 5.25 -0.47
C LEU A 73 -15.93 3.97 0.25
N ASN A 74 -16.45 2.85 -0.26
CA ASN A 74 -16.13 1.50 0.20
C ASN A 74 -15.48 0.70 -0.94
N SER A 75 -14.83 -0.40 -0.60
CA SER A 75 -14.18 -1.28 -1.59
C SER A 75 -15.16 -1.84 -2.63
N GLU A 76 -16.42 -2.04 -2.25
CA GLU A 76 -17.48 -2.55 -3.13
C GLU A 76 -17.91 -1.51 -4.16
N LYS A 77 -18.13 -0.25 -3.73
CA LYS A 77 -18.46 0.87 -4.63
C LYS A 77 -17.36 1.07 -5.68
N LEU A 78 -16.11 1.09 -5.23
CA LEU A 78 -14.96 1.21 -6.12
C LEU A 78 -14.78 -0.01 -7.04
N LYS A 79 -15.17 -1.21 -6.60
CA LYS A 79 -15.18 -2.42 -7.44
C LYS A 79 -16.28 -2.33 -8.51
N GLY A 80 -17.47 -1.86 -8.14
CA GLY A 80 -18.58 -1.62 -9.06
C GLY A 80 -18.23 -0.58 -10.13
N ALA A 81 -17.45 0.44 -9.78
CA ALA A 81 -16.92 1.43 -10.71
C ALA A 81 -15.75 0.94 -11.59
N GLY A 82 -15.32 -0.32 -11.47
CA GLY A 82 -14.28 -0.91 -12.31
C GLY A 82 -12.83 -0.56 -11.93
N VAL A 83 -12.60 0.13 -10.82
CA VAL A 83 -11.24 0.51 -10.37
C VAL A 83 -10.44 -0.76 -10.05
N PRO A 84 -9.18 -0.92 -10.52
CA PRO A 84 -8.40 -2.13 -10.30
C PRO A 84 -8.03 -2.31 -8.82
N VAL A 85 -7.86 -3.57 -8.39
CA VAL A 85 -7.70 -3.95 -6.97
C VAL A 85 -6.59 -3.17 -6.24
N LYS A 86 -5.45 -2.94 -6.91
CA LYS A 86 -4.30 -2.23 -6.34
C LYS A 86 -4.62 -0.77 -6.04
N ASP A 87 -5.35 -0.12 -6.93
CA ASP A 87 -5.69 1.30 -6.83
C ASP A 87 -6.80 1.50 -5.80
N ARG A 88 -7.79 0.60 -5.75
CA ARG A 88 -8.81 0.62 -4.68
C ARG A 88 -8.19 0.55 -3.28
N LYS A 89 -7.27 -0.40 -3.07
CA LYS A 89 -6.57 -0.55 -1.78
C LYS A 89 -5.76 0.70 -1.43
N TYR A 90 -5.11 1.30 -2.43
CA TYR A 90 -4.29 2.48 -2.24
C TYR A 90 -5.11 3.74 -1.95
N ILE A 91 -6.21 3.97 -2.68
CA ILE A 91 -7.14 5.09 -2.44
C ILE A 91 -7.69 5.01 -1.02
N LEU A 92 -8.25 3.85 -0.62
CA LEU A 92 -8.83 3.69 0.71
C LEU A 92 -7.79 3.85 1.84
N TRP A 93 -6.57 3.33 1.64
CA TRP A 93 -5.48 3.54 2.59
C TRP A 93 -5.08 5.01 2.69
N SER A 94 -5.01 5.72 1.55
CA SER A 94 -4.66 7.15 1.50
C SER A 94 -5.71 8.02 2.19
N LEU A 95 -7.01 7.71 2.00
CA LEU A 95 -8.11 8.38 2.70
C LEU A 95 -8.02 8.16 4.22
N GLU A 96 -7.63 6.96 4.65
CA GLU A 96 -7.43 6.68 6.07
C GLU A 96 -6.22 7.42 6.65
N LYS A 97 -5.12 7.51 5.90
CA LYS A 97 -3.96 8.33 6.30
C LYS A 97 -4.30 9.80 6.44
N TYR A 98 -5.08 10.32 5.49
CA TYR A 98 -5.58 11.69 5.56
C TYR A 98 -6.51 11.91 6.76
N ARG A 99 -7.38 10.94 7.09
CA ARG A 99 -8.20 10.96 8.31
C ARG A 99 -7.37 11.01 9.60
N GLN A 100 -6.25 10.30 9.62
CA GLN A 100 -5.29 10.33 10.74
C GLN A 100 -4.52 11.64 10.84
N GLY A 101 -4.67 12.53 9.85
CA GLY A 101 -4.06 13.85 9.81
C GLY A 101 -2.68 13.89 9.17
N GLU A 102 -2.25 12.80 8.51
CA GLU A 102 -1.03 12.79 7.71
C GLU A 102 -1.24 13.56 6.38
N ARG A 103 -0.24 14.32 5.94
CA ARG A 103 -0.31 15.03 4.66
C ARG A 103 -0.06 14.08 3.49
N PRO A 104 -0.77 14.23 2.36
CA PRO A 104 -0.56 13.40 1.16
C PRO A 104 0.88 13.35 0.66
N ALA A 105 1.61 14.46 0.76
CA ALA A 105 3.02 14.52 0.36
C ALA A 105 3.93 13.59 1.19
N ASP A 106 3.59 13.36 2.47
CA ASP A 106 4.44 12.62 3.41
C ASP A 106 4.32 11.10 3.20
N PHE A 107 3.09 10.62 2.97
CA PHE A 107 2.84 9.17 2.82
C PHE A 107 2.88 8.69 1.37
N ALA A 108 2.67 9.57 0.38
CA ALA A 108 2.75 9.21 -1.03
C ALA A 108 4.23 9.25 -1.49
N TYR A 109 4.97 8.18 -1.18
CA TYR A 109 6.37 8.04 -1.55
C TYR A 109 6.56 7.41 -2.94
N ASP A 110 7.59 7.88 -3.65
CA ASP A 110 7.98 7.33 -4.94
C ASP A 110 8.65 5.96 -4.82
N VAL A 111 8.78 5.30 -5.98
CA VAL A 111 9.54 4.06 -6.08
C VAL A 111 10.97 4.32 -5.62
N LYS A 112 11.38 3.61 -4.57
CA LYS A 112 12.77 3.64 -4.12
C LYS A 112 13.67 3.32 -5.33
N LYS A 113 14.59 4.24 -5.62
CA LYS A 113 15.55 4.07 -6.72
C LYS A 113 16.22 2.70 -6.62
N PRO A 114 16.39 1.99 -7.75
CA PRO A 114 17.01 0.68 -7.73
C PRO A 114 18.41 0.78 -7.14
N LYS A 115 18.78 -0.17 -6.29
CA LYS A 115 20.12 -0.20 -5.68
C LYS A 115 21.19 -0.25 -6.80
N LYS A 116 22.22 0.60 -6.67
CA LYS A 116 23.39 0.60 -7.58
C LYS A 116 24.12 -0.74 -7.49
N VAL A 117 24.38 -1.20 -6.27
CA VAL A 117 25.04 -2.47 -5.93
C VAL A 117 24.16 -3.26 -4.94
N ARG A 118 24.08 -4.59 -5.12
CA ARG A 118 23.44 -5.50 -4.16
C ARG A 118 24.53 -6.18 -3.31
N GLY A 119 24.45 -6.06 -1.99
CA GLY A 119 25.58 -6.43 -1.10
C GLY A 119 26.08 -7.87 -1.21
N TRP A 120 25.16 -8.82 -1.43
CA TRP A 120 25.48 -10.22 -1.73
C TRP A 120 25.49 -10.41 -3.24
N GLY A 121 26.67 -10.72 -3.80
CA GLY A 121 26.81 -10.92 -5.24
C GLY A 121 28.26 -10.86 -5.70
N PRO A 122 28.48 -10.87 -7.04
CA PRO A 122 29.79 -10.85 -7.65
C PRO A 122 30.66 -9.67 -7.17
N ARG A 123 31.98 -9.87 -7.25
CA ARG A 123 32.99 -8.90 -6.82
C ARG A 123 32.88 -7.56 -7.53
N VAL A 124 32.42 -7.56 -8.78
CA VAL A 124 32.15 -6.37 -9.59
C VAL A 124 30.68 -6.41 -9.99
N GLN A 125 29.94 -5.33 -9.74
CA GLN A 125 28.53 -5.20 -10.11
C GLN A 125 28.32 -3.94 -10.91
N LYS A 126 27.76 -4.08 -12.11
CA LYS A 126 27.51 -2.95 -13.05
C LYS A 126 28.79 -2.10 -13.29
N GLY A 127 29.94 -2.76 -13.43
CA GLY A 127 31.24 -2.09 -13.64
C GLY A 127 31.85 -1.44 -12.39
N ILE A 128 31.24 -1.64 -11.22
CA ILE A 128 31.71 -1.08 -9.95
C ILE A 128 32.30 -2.20 -9.10
N ARG A 129 33.52 -2.01 -8.61
CA ARG A 129 34.15 -2.98 -7.70
C ARG A 129 33.55 -2.86 -6.31
N VAL A 130 32.94 -3.95 -5.86
CA VAL A 130 32.25 -4.06 -4.57
C VAL A 130 33.18 -4.60 -3.49
N ARG A 131 34.09 -5.53 -3.84
CA ARG A 131 35.02 -6.17 -2.89
C ARG A 131 36.43 -6.30 -3.46
N GLY A 132 37.43 -6.30 -2.57
CA GLY A 132 38.85 -6.47 -2.92
C GLY A 132 39.49 -5.25 -3.59
N MET A 133 40.75 -5.39 -3.99
CA MET A 133 41.55 -4.31 -4.58
C MET A 133 41.02 -3.87 -5.95
N LEU A 134 41.02 -2.57 -6.20
CA LEU A 134 40.61 -1.93 -7.46
C LEU A 134 41.58 -2.32 -8.59
N ARG A 135 41.07 -2.75 -9.75
CA ARG A 135 41.88 -2.94 -10.96
C ARG A 135 41.84 -1.69 -11.83
N HIS A 136 42.86 -1.54 -12.68
CA HIS A 136 42.94 -0.44 -13.64
C HIS A 136 41.68 -0.40 -14.53
N GLY A 137 41.01 0.75 -14.59
CA GLY A 137 39.77 0.96 -15.35
C GLY A 137 38.46 0.62 -14.62
N GLU A 138 38.50 0.01 -13.43
CA GLU A 138 37.30 -0.23 -12.61
C GLU A 138 36.95 1.01 -11.77
N LYS A 139 35.65 1.26 -11.53
CA LYS A 139 35.19 2.37 -10.68
C LYS A 139 34.99 1.89 -9.23
N LYS A 140 35.37 2.72 -8.26
CA LYS A 140 35.07 2.52 -6.83
C LYS A 140 33.62 2.95 -6.55
N LEU A 141 33.01 2.32 -5.55
CA LEU A 141 31.59 2.49 -5.18
C LEU A 141 31.23 3.93 -4.82
#